data_AF-A0A9Q1CBB0-F1
#
_entry.id   AF-A0A9Q1CBB0-F1
#
_cell.length_a   1.000
_cell.length_b   1.000
_cell.length_c   1.000
_cell.angle_alpha   90.00
_cell.angle_beta   90.00
_cell.angle_gamma   90.00
#
_symmetry.space_group_name_H-M   'P 1'
#
loop_
_entity.id
_entity.type
_entity.pdbx_description
1 polymer ?
#
loop_
_entity_poly.entity_id
_entity_poly.type
_entity_poly.pdbx_seq_one_letter_code
_entity_poly.pdbx_strand_id
1 'polypeptide(L)'
;MTGYLSVQEHFEEKFSLMISVACLFEFVGIATLPLVLQYLIDLFGQQNAIIIFGAILWNLVAAGVAYKPVQRETKGIRVTTESVDRRTHYPKLNNPEENNINTQEKRVTIFVEKYFLSFLSLFLQENFMVFLIIECIMYFIFVSWALFLVSLGISKGFVPGTSGLLIDMRRHRWIPCLCLFGCALIRDLYILAALTFLSGLCQGVNSSGLFGLLPSIVCKYHLPQAAAISAVLEGIVVQLGGLISGMTSFL
;
A
#
# COMPACT_ATOMS: atom_id res chain seq x y z
N MET A 1 2.47 1.21 6.79
CA MET A 1 1.98 1.94 7.98
C MET A 1 3.09 2.24 8.98
N THR A 2 3.87 1.27 9.46
CA THR A 2 4.94 1.49 10.46
C THR A 2 6.02 2.47 9.99
N GLY A 3 6.47 2.36 8.72
CA GLY A 3 7.44 3.30 8.14
C GLY A 3 6.94 4.75 8.09
N TYR A 4 5.64 4.96 7.86
CA TYR A 4 5.04 6.30 7.82
C TYR A 4 5.16 7.02 9.17
N LEU A 5 4.82 6.32 10.26
CA LEU A 5 4.95 6.84 11.62
C LEU A 5 6.40 7.12 11.98
N SER A 6 7.32 6.22 11.62
CA SER A 6 8.75 6.41 11.86
C SER A 6 9.32 7.64 11.13
N VAL A 7 8.94 7.85 9.87
CA VAL A 7 9.35 9.04 9.09
C VAL A 7 8.76 10.32 9.69
N GLN A 8 7.51 10.27 10.16
CA GLN A 8 6.85 11.40 10.81
C GLN A 8 7.54 11.80 12.12
N GLU A 9 7.91 10.83 12.95
CA GLU A 9 8.60 11.07 14.22
C GLU A 9 10.04 11.59 14.02
N HIS A 10 10.73 11.13 12.98
CA HIS A 10 12.13 11.48 12.74
C HIS A 10 12.31 12.81 11.98
N PHE A 11 11.34 13.18 11.14
CA PHE A 11 11.45 14.32 10.23
C PHE A 11 10.19 15.19 10.25
N GLU A 12 9.73 15.65 11.43
CA GLU A 12 8.49 16.45 11.54
C GLU A 12 8.45 17.66 10.59
N GLU A 13 9.54 18.42 10.46
CA GLU A 13 9.62 19.61 9.59
C GLU A 13 9.76 19.28 8.10
N LYS A 14 10.39 18.16 7.77
CA LYS A 14 10.67 17.72 6.39
C LYS A 14 9.84 16.51 5.98
N PHE A 15 8.74 16.27 6.70
CA PHE A 15 7.98 15.03 6.60
C PHE A 15 7.48 14.78 5.18
N SER A 16 6.86 15.81 4.59
CA SER A 16 6.35 15.81 3.21
C SER A 16 7.44 15.41 2.20
N LEU A 17 8.65 15.96 2.31
CA LEU A 17 9.75 15.63 1.43
C LEU A 17 10.24 14.19 1.64
N MET A 18 10.39 13.77 2.89
CA MET A 18 10.90 12.44 3.21
C MET A 18 9.92 11.34 2.82
N ILE A 19 8.61 11.56 2.98
CA ILE A 19 7.61 10.59 2.53
C ILE A 19 7.56 10.52 1.00
N SER A 20 7.65 11.65 0.29
CA SER A 20 7.77 11.64 -1.18
C SER A 20 9.00 10.87 -1.65
N VAL A 21 10.15 11.08 -1.03
CA VAL A 21 11.37 10.35 -1.39
C VAL A 21 11.21 8.85 -1.11
N ALA A 22 10.65 8.48 0.04
CA ALA A 22 10.41 7.09 0.39
C ALA A 22 9.48 6.40 -0.61
N CYS A 23 8.34 7.01 -0.95
CA CYS A 23 7.41 6.51 -1.97
C CYS A 23 8.10 6.36 -3.33
N LEU A 24 8.94 7.32 -3.74
CA LEU A 24 9.66 7.22 -5.02
C LEU A 24 10.53 5.97 -5.07
N PHE A 25 11.33 5.73 -4.01
CA PHE A 25 12.19 4.55 -3.94
C PHE A 25 11.42 3.24 -3.82
N GLU A 26 10.24 3.25 -3.21
CA GLU A 26 9.35 2.09 -3.18
C GLU A 26 8.93 1.67 -4.60
N PHE A 27 8.45 2.60 -5.42
CA PHE A 27 8.06 2.30 -6.80
C PHE A 27 9.25 1.99 -7.71
N VAL A 28 10.40 2.64 -7.50
CA VAL A 28 11.66 2.24 -8.17
C VAL A 28 12.01 0.81 -7.81
N GLY A 29 11.91 0.43 -6.54
CA GLY A 29 12.12 -0.94 -6.06
C GLY A 29 11.19 -1.92 -6.77
N ILE A 30 9.88 -1.66 -6.77
CA ILE A 30 8.87 -2.48 -7.46
C ILE A 30 9.18 -2.62 -8.95
N ALA A 31 9.61 -1.56 -9.62
CA ALA A 31 9.93 -1.56 -11.05
C ALA A 31 11.22 -2.33 -11.38
N THR A 32 12.22 -2.29 -10.48
CA THR A 32 13.55 -2.89 -10.71
C THR A 32 13.57 -4.37 -10.33
N LEU A 33 12.73 -4.77 -9.36
CA LEU A 33 12.72 -6.11 -8.77
C LEU A 33 12.47 -7.23 -9.79
N PRO A 34 11.51 -7.14 -10.73
CA PRO A 34 11.32 -8.15 -11.77
C PRO A 34 12.56 -8.36 -12.66
N LEU A 35 13.29 -7.28 -12.98
CA LEU A 35 14.49 -7.35 -13.82
C LEU A 35 15.64 -8.05 -13.11
N VAL A 36 15.85 -7.69 -11.84
CA VAL A 36 16.85 -8.33 -10.99
C VAL A 36 16.52 -9.80 -10.80
N LEU A 37 15.25 -10.12 -10.54
CA LEU A 37 14.80 -11.50 -10.36
C LEU A 37 14.97 -12.32 -11.64
N GLN A 38 14.60 -11.78 -12.81
CA GLN A 38 14.80 -12.45 -14.10
C GLN A 38 16.29 -12.73 -14.36
N TYR A 39 17.16 -11.74 -14.13
CA TYR A 39 18.61 -11.90 -14.26
C TYR A 39 19.16 -13.01 -13.35
N LEU A 40 18.69 -13.07 -12.09
CA LEU A 40 19.07 -14.14 -11.17
C LEU A 40 18.56 -15.52 -11.63
N ILE A 41 17.34 -15.59 -12.17
CA ILE A 41 16.76 -16.84 -12.71
C ILE A 41 17.60 -17.35 -13.88
N ASP A 42 17.99 -16.47 -14.80
CA ASP A 42 18.77 -16.83 -15.99
C ASP A 42 20.18 -17.36 -15.62
N LEU A 43 20.77 -16.85 -14.53
CA LEU A 43 22.11 -17.27 -14.08
C LEU A 43 22.12 -18.51 -13.18
N PHE A 44 21.18 -18.59 -12.23
CA PHE A 44 21.24 -19.58 -11.14
C PHE A 44 20.11 -20.61 -11.19
N GLY A 45 19.15 -20.44 -12.09
CA GLY A 45 17.91 -21.21 -12.11
C GLY A 45 16.90 -20.70 -11.07
N GLN A 46 15.63 -21.05 -11.28
CA GLN A 46 14.50 -20.47 -10.54
C GLN A 46 14.58 -20.66 -9.02
N GLN A 47 14.91 -21.87 -8.54
CA GLN A 47 14.97 -22.16 -7.10
C GLN A 47 16.08 -21.37 -6.40
N ASN A 48 17.29 -21.35 -6.96
CA ASN A 48 18.43 -20.64 -6.37
C ASN A 48 18.25 -19.13 -6.46
N ALA A 49 17.65 -18.62 -7.54
CA ALA A 49 17.33 -17.21 -7.70
C ALA A 49 16.40 -16.70 -6.59
N ILE A 50 15.36 -17.46 -6.23
CA ILE A 50 14.43 -17.11 -5.14
C ILE A 50 15.17 -17.10 -3.79
N ILE A 51 16.07 -18.05 -3.55
CA ILE A 51 16.87 -18.10 -2.31
C ILE A 51 17.78 -16.87 -2.20
N ILE A 52 18.52 -16.55 -3.27
CA ILE A 52 19.40 -15.37 -3.32
C ILE A 52 18.59 -14.08 -3.13
N PHE A 53 17.45 -13.98 -3.82
CA PHE A 53 16.55 -12.85 -3.70
C PHE A 53 16.02 -12.69 -2.27
N GLY A 54 15.60 -13.79 -1.63
CA GLY A 54 15.22 -13.81 -0.22
C GLY A 54 16.35 -13.38 0.72
N ALA A 55 17.59 -13.79 0.45
CA ALA A 55 18.76 -13.37 1.22
C ALA A 55 19.04 -11.86 1.08
N ILE A 56 18.87 -11.28 -0.12
CA ILE A 56 18.94 -9.83 -0.32
C ILE A 56 17.87 -9.13 0.51
N LEU A 57 16.62 -9.61 0.45
CA LEU A 57 15.51 -9.06 1.23
C LEU A 57 15.74 -9.16 2.74
N TRP A 58 16.48 -10.17 3.21
CA TRP A 58 16.82 -10.30 4.64
C TRP A 58 17.61 -9.10 5.18
N ASN A 59 18.33 -8.36 4.32
CA ASN A 59 19.01 -7.12 4.72
C ASN A 59 18.03 -6.03 5.17
N LEU A 60 16.77 -6.04 4.70
CA LEU A 60 15.73 -5.13 5.19
C LEU A 60 15.42 -5.36 6.66
N VAL A 61 15.46 -6.62 7.12
CA VAL A 61 15.26 -6.97 8.54
C VAL A 61 16.40 -6.39 9.37
N ALA A 62 17.64 -6.57 8.94
CA ALA A 62 18.81 -6.00 9.62
C ALA A 62 18.75 -4.46 9.67
N ALA A 63 18.36 -3.81 8.57
CA ALA A 63 18.17 -2.36 8.52
C ALA A 63 17.04 -1.90 9.47
N GLY A 64 15.93 -2.62 9.52
CA GLY A 64 14.82 -2.34 10.42
C GLY A 64 15.19 -2.50 11.89
N VAL A 65 15.98 -3.51 12.25
CA VAL A 65 16.49 -3.70 13.62
C VAL A 65 17.52 -2.63 14.00
N ALA A 66 18.35 -2.20 13.05
CA ALA A 66 19.30 -1.12 13.27
C ALA A 66 18.62 0.25 13.44
N TYR A 67 17.36 0.39 13.03
CA TYR A 67 16.59 1.61 13.17
C TYR A 67 16.28 1.89 14.65
N LYS A 68 16.86 2.94 15.20
CA LYS A 68 16.58 3.37 16.58
C LYS A 68 15.33 4.27 16.60
N PRO A 69 14.31 3.96 17.40
CA PRO A 69 13.19 4.88 17.60
C PRO A 69 13.68 6.17 18.26
N VAL A 70 13.13 7.31 17.85
CA VAL A 70 13.41 8.60 18.48
C VAL A 70 12.80 8.59 19.87
N GLN A 71 13.64 8.55 20.91
CA GLN A 71 13.18 8.83 22.27
C GLN A 71 12.83 10.31 22.33
N ARG A 72 11.53 10.63 22.33
CA ARG A 72 11.08 11.94 22.79
C ARG A 72 11.53 12.06 24.24
N GLU A 73 12.44 13.00 24.52
CA GLU A 73 12.65 13.45 25.90
C GLU A 73 11.33 14.02 26.39
N THR A 74 10.54 13.19 27.06
CA THR A 74 9.43 13.64 27.87
C THR A 74 10.04 14.47 28.99
N LYS A 75 10.22 15.78 28.76
CA LYS A 75 10.43 16.74 29.85
C LYS A 75 9.35 16.44 30.89
N GLY A 76 9.81 16.10 32.09
CA GLY A 76 9.10 15.21 33.00
C GLY A 76 7.68 15.67 33.32
N ILE A 77 6.71 14.86 32.92
CA ILE A 77 5.55 14.61 33.75
C ILE A 77 5.80 13.22 34.35
N ARG A 78 6.43 13.22 35.53
CA ARG A 78 6.32 12.10 36.44
C ARG A 78 4.82 11.94 36.71
N VAL A 79 4.19 11.01 36.01
CA VAL A 79 2.97 10.38 36.53
C VAL A 79 3.47 9.46 37.64
N THR A 80 3.77 10.04 38.80
CA THR A 80 3.71 9.31 40.05
C THR A 80 2.26 8.88 40.17
N THR A 81 2.00 7.60 39.91
CA THR A 81 0.77 6.94 40.34
C THR A 81 0.84 6.80 41.86
N GLU A 82 0.85 7.93 42.56
CA GLU A 82 0.56 7.98 43.99
C GLU A 82 -0.95 7.84 44.13
N SER A 83 -1.32 6.70 44.70
CA SER A 83 -2.61 6.39 45.27
C SER A 83 -3.15 7.54 46.11
N VAL A 84 -4.12 8.28 45.57
CA VAL A 84 -5.02 9.10 46.38
C VAL A 84 -6.32 8.33 46.56
N ASP A 85 -6.32 7.55 47.64
CA ASP A 85 -7.51 7.05 48.31
C ASP A 85 -8.42 8.24 48.66
N ARG A 86 -9.62 8.26 48.07
CA ARG A 86 -10.73 9.05 48.60
C ARG A 86 -12.00 8.22 48.53
N ARG A 87 -12.10 7.25 49.43
CA ARG A 87 -13.37 6.61 49.85
C ARG A 87 -14.40 7.69 50.21
N THR A 88 -15.52 7.70 49.50
CA THR A 88 -16.83 8.01 50.09
C THR A 88 -17.68 6.75 50.02
N HIS A 89 -18.11 6.34 51.22
CA HIS A 89 -18.79 5.10 51.55
C HIS A 89 -20.28 5.17 51.18
N TYR A 90 -20.73 4.35 50.24
CA TYR A 90 -22.12 3.89 50.15
C TYR A 90 -22.12 2.42 49.70
N PRO A 91 -22.84 1.50 50.38
CA PRO A 91 -22.88 0.12 49.96
C PRO A 91 -23.86 -0.01 48.79
N LYS A 92 -23.35 -0.29 47.59
CA LYS A 92 -24.15 -0.82 46.48
C LYS A 92 -23.74 -2.26 46.22
N LEU A 93 -24.65 -3.14 46.58
CA LEU A 93 -24.62 -4.57 46.31
C LEU A 93 -24.92 -4.77 44.82
N ASN A 94 -23.90 -4.76 43.96
CA ASN A 94 -24.07 -5.03 42.52
C ASN A 94 -23.23 -6.24 42.11
N ASN A 95 -23.93 -7.21 41.51
CA ASN A 95 -23.34 -8.42 40.94
C ASN A 95 -22.25 -8.09 39.90
N PRO A 96 -21.12 -8.81 39.89
CA PRO A 96 -19.98 -8.53 39.02
C PRO A 96 -20.22 -8.84 37.52
N GLU A 97 -21.29 -9.53 37.15
CA GLU A 97 -21.54 -9.96 35.77
C GLU A 97 -22.21 -8.89 34.89
N GLU A 98 -23.05 -8.01 35.47
CA GLU A 98 -23.81 -7.00 34.71
C GLU A 98 -22.97 -5.76 34.36
N ASN A 99 -21.92 -5.47 35.14
CA ASN A 99 -21.02 -4.34 34.91
C ASN A 99 -20.03 -4.55 33.75
N ASN A 100 -19.67 -5.81 33.43
CA ASN A 100 -18.72 -6.10 32.36
C ASN A 100 -19.33 -5.90 30.97
N ILE A 101 -20.60 -6.29 30.78
CA ILE A 101 -21.32 -6.13 29.51
C ILE A 101 -21.53 -4.63 29.21
N ASN A 102 -21.99 -3.87 30.21
CA ASN A 102 -22.30 -2.44 30.07
C ASN A 102 -21.04 -1.57 29.86
N THR A 103 -19.88 -2.01 30.37
CA THR A 103 -18.59 -1.33 30.16
C THR A 103 -17.99 -1.64 28.78
N GLN A 104 -18.17 -2.86 28.28
CA GLN A 104 -17.70 -3.26 26.95
C GLN A 104 -18.53 -2.62 25.84
N GLU A 105 -19.86 -2.58 25.99
CA GLU A 105 -20.78 -1.96 25.03
C GLU A 105 -20.58 -0.43 24.95
N LYS A 106 -20.35 0.24 26.10
CA LYS A 106 -19.96 1.66 26.13
C LYS A 106 -18.61 1.93 25.47
N ARG A 107 -17.63 1.03 25.61
CA ARG A 107 -16.32 1.19 24.93
C ARG A 107 -16.46 1.05 23.42
N VAL A 108 -17.27 0.10 22.95
CA VAL A 108 -17.51 -0.12 21.51
C VAL A 108 -18.27 1.06 20.91
N THR A 109 -19.31 1.55 21.56
CA THR A 109 -20.08 2.72 21.07
C THR A 109 -19.23 3.99 21.04
N ILE A 110 -18.45 4.28 22.09
CA ILE A 110 -17.53 5.44 22.11
C ILE A 110 -16.42 5.29 21.05
N PHE A 111 -15.92 4.08 20.83
CA PHE A 111 -14.92 3.81 19.79
C PHE A 111 -15.51 4.01 18.39
N VAL A 112 -16.64 3.38 18.08
CA VAL A 112 -17.29 3.51 16.79
C VAL A 112 -17.65 4.96 16.54
N GLU A 113 -18.29 5.65 17.50
CA GLU A 113 -18.69 7.04 17.32
C GLU A 113 -17.48 7.96 17.09
N LYS A 114 -16.43 7.85 17.91
CA LYS A 114 -15.25 8.73 17.78
C LYS A 114 -14.42 8.45 16.52
N TYR A 115 -14.17 7.20 16.18
CA TYR A 115 -13.34 6.86 15.01
C TYR A 115 -14.15 6.95 13.71
N PHE A 116 -15.43 6.60 13.70
CA PHE A 116 -16.29 6.68 12.52
C PHE A 116 -16.69 8.13 12.19
N LEU A 117 -16.98 8.98 13.18
CA LEU A 117 -17.22 10.41 12.92
C LEU A 117 -15.95 11.12 12.47
N SER A 118 -14.79 10.80 13.07
CA SER A 118 -13.50 11.33 12.64
C SER A 118 -13.15 10.86 11.22
N PHE A 119 -13.49 9.62 10.87
CA PHE A 119 -13.42 9.10 9.51
C PHE A 119 -14.34 9.87 8.55
N LEU A 120 -15.62 10.05 8.87
CA LEU A 120 -16.56 10.83 8.05
C LEU A 120 -16.10 12.27 7.85
N SER A 121 -15.47 12.87 8.87
CA SER A 121 -14.97 14.25 8.79
C SER A 121 -13.85 14.42 7.74
N LEU A 122 -13.09 13.37 7.44
CA LEU A 122 -12.11 13.37 6.34
C LEU A 122 -12.80 13.45 4.98
N PHE A 123 -13.89 12.71 4.78
CA PHE A 123 -14.66 12.71 3.53
C PHE A 123 -15.42 14.03 3.29
N LEU A 124 -15.60 14.84 4.34
CA LEU A 124 -16.16 16.19 4.22
C LEU A 124 -15.17 17.19 3.61
N GLN A 125 -13.87 16.90 3.63
CA GLN A 125 -12.88 17.79 3.01
C GLN A 125 -12.84 17.56 1.50
N GLU A 126 -13.35 18.54 0.74
CA GLU A 126 -13.44 18.48 -0.73
C GLU A 126 -12.10 18.11 -1.39
N ASN A 127 -11.00 18.68 -0.89
CA ASN A 127 -9.65 18.40 -1.39
C ASN A 127 -9.20 16.96 -1.16
N PHE A 128 -9.59 16.34 -0.04
CA PHE A 128 -9.24 14.96 0.26
C PHE A 128 -10.01 13.97 -0.61
N MET A 129 -11.27 14.28 -0.93
CA MET A 129 -12.06 13.46 -1.86
C MET A 129 -11.50 13.50 -3.28
N VAL A 130 -11.16 14.70 -3.77
CA VAL A 130 -10.52 14.84 -5.09
C VAL A 130 -9.18 14.10 -5.12
N PHE A 131 -8.39 14.22 -4.05
CA PHE A 131 -7.15 13.46 -3.88
C PHE A 131 -7.37 11.95 -3.99
N LEU A 132 -8.31 11.39 -3.22
CA LEU A 132 -8.60 9.96 -3.22
C LEU A 132 -9.09 9.48 -4.59
N ILE A 133 -9.94 10.25 -5.28
CA ILE A 133 -10.45 9.89 -6.61
C ILE A 133 -9.30 9.84 -7.63
N ILE A 134 -8.43 10.85 -7.64
CA ILE A 134 -7.28 10.91 -8.54
C ILE A 134 -6.33 9.75 -8.26
N GLU A 135 -6.00 9.51 -6.99
CA GLU A 135 -5.17 8.38 -6.55
C GLU A 135 -5.75 7.04 -7.03
N CYS A 136 -7.05 6.83 -6.80
CA CYS A 136 -7.79 5.65 -7.25
C CYS A 136 -7.68 5.40 -8.75
N ILE A 137 -7.98 6.43 -9.56
CA ILE A 137 -8.01 6.31 -11.02
C ILE A 137 -6.61 6.01 -11.55
N MET A 138 -5.60 6.74 -11.07
CA MET A 138 -4.22 6.56 -11.52
C MET A 138 -3.68 5.18 -11.13
N TYR A 139 -3.92 4.77 -9.88
CA TYR A 139 -3.49 3.46 -9.40
C TYR A 139 -4.23 2.32 -10.11
N PHE A 140 -5.53 2.49 -10.40
CA PHE A 140 -6.30 1.52 -11.18
C PHE A 140 -5.76 1.36 -12.60
N ILE A 141 -5.44 2.46 -13.29
CA ILE A 141 -4.82 2.42 -14.62
C ILE A 141 -3.48 1.69 -14.55
N PHE A 142 -2.64 2.00 -13.56
CA PHE A 142 -1.35 1.36 -13.35
C PHE A 142 -1.47 -0.16 -13.12
N VAL A 143 -2.32 -0.59 -12.18
CA VAL A 143 -2.52 -2.01 -11.86
C VAL A 143 -3.10 -2.75 -13.06
N SER A 144 -4.12 -2.20 -13.71
CA SER A 144 -4.74 -2.81 -14.89
C SER A 144 -3.73 -2.98 -16.02
N TRP A 145 -2.87 -1.97 -16.22
CA TRP A 145 -1.78 -2.02 -17.19
C TRP A 145 -0.75 -3.11 -16.83
N ALA A 146 -0.27 -3.15 -15.59
CA ALA A 146 0.70 -4.12 -15.14
C ALA A 146 0.20 -5.57 -15.30
N LEU A 147 -1.03 -5.85 -14.86
CA LEU A 147 -1.67 -7.16 -15.00
C LEU A 147 -1.86 -7.54 -16.46
N PHE A 148 -2.29 -6.59 -17.30
CA PHE A 148 -2.44 -6.81 -18.73
C PHE A 148 -1.10 -7.18 -19.41
N LEU A 149 -0.01 -6.46 -19.10
CA LEU A 149 1.31 -6.76 -19.67
C LEU A 149 1.82 -8.14 -19.27
N VAL A 150 1.55 -8.58 -18.04
CA VAL A 150 1.87 -9.94 -17.58
C VAL A 150 1.12 -10.99 -18.41
N SER A 151 -0.20 -10.84 -18.54
CA SER A 151 -1.03 -11.75 -19.35
C SER A 151 -0.61 -11.75 -20.82
N LEU A 152 -0.26 -10.60 -21.38
CA LEU A 152 0.26 -10.48 -22.75
C LEU A 152 1.59 -11.20 -22.90
N GLY A 153 2.51 -11.06 -21.94
CA GLY A 153 3.82 -11.73 -21.94
C GLY A 153 3.69 -13.26 -21.96
N ILE A 154 2.78 -13.80 -21.13
CA ILE A 154 2.43 -15.23 -21.13
C ILE A 154 1.84 -15.63 -22.48
N SER A 155 0.90 -14.83 -23.01
CA SER A 155 0.27 -15.10 -24.31
C SER A 155 1.26 -15.10 -25.47
N LYS A 156 2.41 -14.43 -25.36
CA LYS A 156 3.44 -14.40 -26.40
C LYS A 156 4.49 -15.51 -26.24
N GLY A 157 4.42 -16.31 -25.17
CA GLY A 157 5.34 -17.43 -24.94
C GLY A 157 6.69 -17.01 -24.35
N PHE A 158 6.79 -15.83 -23.73
CA PHE A 158 8.05 -15.37 -23.12
C PHE A 158 8.41 -16.08 -21.81
N VAL A 159 7.55 -16.96 -21.29
CA VAL A 159 7.83 -17.80 -20.11
C VAL A 159 8.03 -19.26 -20.57
N PRO A 160 9.27 -19.78 -20.58
CA PRO A 160 9.53 -21.18 -20.85
C PRO A 160 9.23 -21.99 -19.57
N GLY A 161 8.05 -22.59 -19.49
CA GLY A 161 7.65 -23.43 -18.35
C GLY A 161 6.19 -23.90 -18.33
N THR A 162 5.33 -23.30 -19.14
CA THR A 162 3.90 -23.69 -19.22
C THR A 162 3.42 -23.71 -20.68
N SER A 163 4.15 -24.42 -21.53
CA SER A 163 3.74 -24.73 -22.90
C SER A 163 2.86 -25.98 -22.91
N GLY A 164 1.56 -25.81 -23.17
CA GLY A 164 0.72 -26.95 -23.54
C GLY A 164 -0.77 -26.67 -23.70
N LEU A 165 -1.43 -26.06 -22.71
CA LEU A 165 -2.90 -26.18 -22.63
C LEU A 165 -3.71 -24.86 -22.68
N LEU A 166 -3.08 -23.69 -22.57
CA LEU A 166 -3.78 -22.39 -22.45
C LEU A 166 -3.67 -21.51 -23.71
N ILE A 167 -3.02 -21.99 -24.76
CA ILE A 167 -2.71 -21.21 -25.95
C ILE A 167 -3.79 -21.32 -27.04
N ASP A 168 -4.80 -22.19 -26.87
CA ASP A 168 -5.87 -22.39 -27.88
C ASP A 168 -7.13 -21.53 -27.67
N MET A 169 -7.17 -20.65 -26.66
CA MET A 169 -8.21 -19.59 -26.58
C MET A 169 -7.91 -18.38 -27.49
N ARG A 170 -6.87 -18.49 -28.32
CA ARG A 170 -6.29 -17.41 -29.12
C ARG A 170 -6.97 -17.23 -30.49
N ARG A 171 -8.30 -17.23 -30.58
CA ARG A 171 -9.00 -16.94 -31.86
C ARG A 171 -10.31 -16.17 -31.68
N HIS A 172 -10.15 -14.85 -31.73
CA HIS A 172 -11.15 -13.81 -32.05
C HIS A 172 -11.84 -13.04 -30.91
N ARG A 173 -11.62 -11.71 -30.95
CA ARG A 173 -12.63 -10.62 -31.12
C ARG A 173 -12.73 -9.59 -29.98
N TRP A 174 -11.97 -8.48 -30.14
CA TRP A 174 -12.19 -7.06 -29.81
C TRP A 174 -12.75 -6.58 -28.44
N ILE A 175 -12.21 -5.43 -27.96
CA ILE A 175 -12.83 -4.21 -27.29
C ILE A 175 -11.94 -3.67 -26.12
N PRO A 176 -11.82 -2.33 -25.84
CA PRO A 176 -10.76 -1.49 -26.40
C PRO A 176 -9.95 -0.68 -25.34
N CYS A 177 -8.69 -0.37 -25.62
CA CYS A 177 -7.97 0.72 -24.97
C CYS A 177 -6.99 1.29 -25.99
N LEU A 178 -6.96 2.61 -26.18
CA LEU A 178 -6.04 3.29 -27.10
C LEU A 178 -4.56 2.93 -26.84
N CYS A 179 -4.23 2.44 -25.64
CA CYS A 179 -2.90 1.94 -25.27
C CYS A 179 -2.52 0.61 -25.97
N LEU A 180 -3.48 -0.14 -26.51
CA LEU A 180 -3.25 -1.43 -27.17
C LEU A 180 -2.73 -1.31 -28.60
N PHE A 181 -2.93 -0.17 -29.26
CA PHE A 181 -2.48 0.02 -30.65
C PHE A 181 -0.93 0.05 -30.74
N GLY A 182 -0.25 0.52 -29.70
CA GLY A 182 1.21 0.41 -29.57
C GLY A 182 1.69 -1.00 -29.22
N CYS A 183 0.89 -1.77 -28.47
CA CYS A 183 1.26 -3.09 -27.97
C CYS A 183 1.27 -4.20 -29.04
N ALA A 184 0.51 -4.02 -30.12
CA ALA A 184 0.52 -4.95 -31.25
C ALA A 184 1.90 -5.06 -31.94
N LEU A 185 2.78 -4.06 -31.73
CA LEU A 185 4.13 -3.98 -32.31
C LEU A 185 5.24 -4.47 -31.38
N ILE A 186 4.95 -4.73 -30.10
CA ILE A 186 5.96 -5.15 -29.12
C ILE A 186 6.25 -6.64 -29.32
N ARG A 187 7.37 -6.94 -29.99
CA ARG A 187 7.89 -8.32 -30.16
C ARG A 187 9.03 -8.64 -29.20
N ASP A 188 9.54 -7.65 -28.47
CA ASP A 188 10.73 -7.78 -27.67
C ASP A 188 10.42 -7.68 -26.17
N LEU A 189 10.88 -8.67 -25.40
CA LEU A 189 10.76 -8.71 -23.95
C LEU A 189 11.43 -7.49 -23.31
N TYR A 190 12.52 -6.97 -23.89
CA TYR A 190 13.20 -5.79 -23.39
C TYR A 190 12.35 -4.52 -23.52
N ILE A 191 11.55 -4.40 -24.58
CA ILE A 191 10.63 -3.27 -24.75
C ILE A 191 9.49 -3.36 -23.73
N LEU A 192 8.97 -4.57 -23.49
CA LEU A 192 7.93 -4.81 -22.48
C LEU A 192 8.44 -4.47 -21.06
N ALA A 193 9.65 -4.91 -20.73
CA ALA A 193 10.35 -4.59 -19.50
C ALA A 193 10.57 -3.08 -19.35
N ALA A 194 11.06 -2.40 -20.38
CA ALA A 194 11.29 -0.95 -20.37
C ALA A 194 9.99 -0.15 -20.19
N LEU A 195 8.89 -0.56 -20.83
CA LEU A 195 7.57 0.09 -20.66
C LEU A 195 6.99 -0.14 -19.27
N THR A 196 7.16 -1.34 -18.71
CA THR A 196 6.76 -1.65 -17.32
C THR A 196 7.56 -0.81 -16.34
N PHE A 197 8.87 -0.71 -16.56
CA PHE A 197 9.77 0.12 -15.74
C PHE A 197 9.40 1.60 -15.80
N LEU A 198 9.19 2.14 -17.01
CA LEU A 198 8.78 3.53 -17.20
C LEU A 198 7.41 3.82 -16.57
N SER A 199 6.47 2.90 -16.70
CA SER A 199 5.15 2.99 -16.06
C SER A 199 5.28 3.01 -14.53
N GLY A 200 6.11 2.14 -13.96
CA GLY A 200 6.41 2.11 -12.52
C GLY A 200 7.06 3.41 -12.04
N LEU A 201 8.01 3.96 -12.80
CA LEU A 201 8.63 5.27 -12.49
C LEU A 201 7.62 6.41 -12.51
N CYS A 202 6.78 6.49 -13.55
CA CYS A 202 5.74 7.50 -13.65
C CYS A 202 4.75 7.41 -12.48
N GLN A 203 4.33 6.19 -12.13
CA GLN A 203 3.47 5.96 -10.96
C GLN A 203 4.18 6.35 -9.66
N GLY A 204 5.48 6.07 -9.54
CA GLY A 204 6.30 6.48 -8.42
C GLY A 204 6.34 7.98 -8.23
N VAL A 205 6.59 8.74 -9.31
CA VAL A 205 6.58 10.22 -9.27
C VAL A 205 5.19 10.74 -8.89
N ASN A 206 4.13 10.18 -9.47
CA ASN A 206 2.75 10.56 -9.19
C ASN A 206 2.38 10.31 -7.71
N SER A 207 2.61 9.09 -7.22
CA SER A 207 2.35 8.70 -5.83
C SER A 207 3.18 9.53 -4.85
N SER A 208 4.45 9.79 -5.16
CA SER A 208 5.33 10.64 -4.34
C SER A 208 4.80 12.07 -4.23
N GLY A 209 4.31 12.64 -5.33
CA GLY A 209 3.68 13.96 -5.34
C GLY A 209 2.41 13.98 -4.49
N LEU A 210 1.56 12.97 -4.64
CA LEU A 210 0.32 12.81 -3.87
C LEU A 210 0.61 12.68 -2.36
N PHE A 211 1.43 11.72 -1.93
CA PHE A 211 1.77 11.54 -0.52
C PHE A 211 2.56 12.72 0.07
N GLY A 212 3.30 13.47 -0.77
CA GLY A 212 3.94 14.72 -0.38
C GLY A 212 2.95 15.85 -0.11
N LEU A 213 1.84 15.90 -0.84
CA LEU A 213 0.77 16.89 -0.65
C LEU A 213 -0.18 16.52 0.50
N LEU A 214 -0.23 15.25 0.90
CA LEU A 214 -1.14 14.76 1.92
C LEU A 214 -1.11 15.55 3.25
N PRO A 215 0.07 15.95 3.80
CA PRO A 215 0.15 16.78 5.01
C PRO A 215 -0.37 18.22 4.84
N SER A 216 -0.46 18.70 3.60
CA SER A 216 -1.03 20.03 3.26
C SER A 216 -2.55 19.98 3.11
N ILE A 217 -3.08 18.81 2.74
CA ILE A 217 -4.52 18.59 2.53
C ILE A 217 -5.21 18.23 3.84
N VAL A 218 -4.56 17.39 4.66
CA VAL A 218 -5.14 16.82 5.88
C VAL A 218 -4.41 17.33 7.12
N CYS A 219 -5.16 17.70 8.16
CA CYS A 219 -4.55 18.14 9.41
C CYS A 219 -3.77 17.01 10.11
N LYS A 220 -2.77 17.38 10.93
CA LYS A 220 -1.87 16.44 11.62
C LYS A 220 -2.57 15.31 12.41
N TYR A 221 -3.77 15.59 12.95
CA TYR A 221 -4.54 14.60 13.71
C TYR A 221 -5.17 13.51 12.83
N HIS A 222 -5.67 13.89 11.66
CA HIS A 222 -6.34 12.97 10.73
C HIS A 222 -5.38 12.35 9.71
N LEU A 223 -4.12 12.80 9.67
CA LEU A 223 -3.09 12.33 8.73
C LEU A 223 -2.85 10.80 8.76
N PRO A 224 -2.76 10.13 9.94
CA PRO A 224 -2.60 8.68 9.98
C PRO A 224 -3.83 7.93 9.45
N GLN A 225 -5.02 8.47 9.69
CA GLN A 225 -6.28 7.89 9.20
C GLN A 225 -6.38 8.05 7.68
N ALA A 226 -6.00 9.20 7.13
CA ALA A 226 -5.93 9.43 5.70
C ALA A 226 -4.95 8.45 5.01
N ALA A 227 -3.76 8.26 5.57
CA ALA A 227 -2.79 7.29 5.06
C ALA A 227 -3.32 5.84 5.11
N ALA A 228 -4.05 5.46 6.18
CA ALA A 228 -4.70 4.15 6.26
C ALA A 228 -5.80 3.99 5.20
N ILE A 229 -6.61 5.03 4.95
CA ILE A 229 -7.66 5.01 3.93
C ILE A 229 -7.04 4.80 2.55
N SER A 230 -6.01 5.58 2.19
CA SER A 230 -5.31 5.41 0.91
C SER A 230 -4.76 3.99 0.75
N ALA A 231 -4.11 3.44 1.79
CA ALA A 231 -3.59 2.06 1.73
C ALA A 231 -4.69 1.00 1.58
N VAL A 232 -5.84 1.15 2.25
CA VAL A 232 -6.99 0.26 2.09
C VAL A 232 -7.55 0.36 0.66
N LEU A 233 -7.65 1.59 0.14
CA LEU A 233 -8.15 1.87 -1.19
C LEU A 233 -7.25 1.28 -2.27
N GLU A 234 -5.92 1.42 -2.15
CA GLU A 234 -4.94 0.74 -2.99
C GLU A 234 -5.18 -0.78 -2.99
N GLY A 235 -5.34 -1.38 -1.80
CA GLY A 235 -5.65 -2.81 -1.67
C GLY A 235 -6.93 -3.22 -2.40
N ILE A 236 -8.02 -2.43 -2.28
CA ILE A 236 -9.27 -2.67 -2.99
C ILE A 236 -9.06 -2.58 -4.52
N VAL A 237 -8.33 -1.57 -4.98
CA VAL A 237 -8.05 -1.36 -6.40
C VAL A 237 -7.23 -2.52 -6.97
N VAL A 238 -6.24 -3.06 -6.24
CA VAL A 238 -5.50 -4.27 -6.65
C VAL A 238 -6.44 -5.44 -6.85
N GLN A 239 -7.35 -5.69 -5.90
CA GLN A 239 -8.30 -6.80 -5.98
C GLN A 239 -9.27 -6.64 -7.16
N LEU A 240 -9.79 -5.43 -7.37
CA LEU A 240 -10.66 -5.13 -8.52
C LEU A 240 -9.93 -5.28 -9.86
N GLY A 241 -8.68 -4.81 -9.94
CA GLY A 241 -7.83 -4.99 -11.11
C GLY A 241 -7.61 -6.47 -11.43
N GLY A 242 -7.34 -7.29 -10.40
CA GLY A 242 -7.25 -8.75 -10.53
C GLY A 242 -8.54 -9.40 -11.02
N LEU A 243 -9.69 -9.00 -10.46
CA LEU A 243 -11.02 -9.49 -10.84
C LEU A 243 -11.34 -9.17 -12.30
N ILE A 244 -11.13 -7.92 -12.73
CA ILE A 244 -11.37 -7.47 -14.10
C ILE A 244 -10.42 -8.17 -15.07
N SER A 245 -9.13 -8.27 -14.73
CA SER A 245 -8.14 -9.00 -15.54
C SER A 245 -8.52 -10.48 -15.69
N GLY A 246 -8.99 -11.11 -14.62
CA GLY A 246 -9.53 -12.47 -14.64
C GLY A 246 -10.72 -12.59 -15.57
N MET A 247 -11.70 -11.69 -15.48
CA MET A 247 -12.88 -11.68 -16.37
C MET A 247 -12.51 -11.52 -17.84
N THR A 248 -11.53 -10.65 -18.16
CA THR A 248 -11.03 -10.50 -19.53
C THR A 248 -10.29 -11.72 -20.05
N SER A 249 -9.85 -12.63 -19.18
CA SER A 249 -9.19 -13.88 -19.56
C SER A 249 -10.18 -15.02 -19.84
N PHE A 250 -11.45 -14.88 -19.45
CA PHE A 250 -12.53 -15.85 -19.72
C PHE A 250 -13.40 -15.50 -20.93
N LEU A 251 -13.27 -14.27 -21.45
CA LEU A 251 -13.98 -13.77 -22.64
C LEU A 251 -13.10 -13.95 -23.90
#